data_AF-A0A5B9W662-F1
#
_entry.id   AF-A0A5B9W662-F1
#
_cell.length_a   1.000
_cell.length_b   1.000
_cell.length_c   1.000
_cell.angle_alpha   90.00
_cell.angle_beta   90.00
_cell.angle_gamma   90.00
#
_symmetry.space_group_name_H-M   'P 1'
#
loop_
_entity.id
_entity.type
_entity.pdbx_description
1 polymer ?
#
loop_
_entity_poly.entity_id
_entity_poly.type
_entity_poly.pdbx_seq_one_letter_code
_entity_poly.pdbx_strand_id
1 'polypeptide(L)' 'MGRLHIEVIDRGYAAILAARTPAERAWMIGDCHRSARILLAAGERVRHPDRTEDQVARTASRRLLDGAD' A
#
# COMPACT_ATOMS: atom_id res chain seq x y z
N MET A 1 -8.61 15.72 24.74
CA MET A 1 -7.22 15.63 24.26
C MET A 1 -7.01 14.24 23.68
N GLY A 2 -6.84 14.12 22.35
CA GLY A 2 -6.54 12.84 21.71
C GLY A 2 -5.14 12.37 22.11
N ARG A 3 -5.01 11.10 22.50
CA ARG A 3 -3.73 10.50 22.91
C ARG A 3 -2.81 10.39 21.69
N LEU A 4 -1.61 10.96 21.76
CA LEU A 4 -0.62 10.85 20.69
C LEU A 4 -0.24 9.37 20.51
N HIS A 5 -0.42 8.82 19.31
CA HIS A 5 0.04 7.48 18.95
C HIS A 5 1.35 7.61 18.18
N ILE A 6 2.44 7.14 18.76
CA ILE A 6 3.77 7.16 18.13
C ILE A 6 4.09 5.73 17.70
N GLU A 7 4.13 5.50 16.39
CA GLU A 7 4.67 4.27 15.82
C GLU A 7 6.18 4.42 15.66
N VAL A 8 6.94 3.49 16.24
CA VAL A 8 8.41 3.49 16.20
C VAL A 8 8.89 2.30 15.36
N ILE A 9 9.72 2.59 14.37
CA ILE A 9 10.38 1.56 13.57
C ILE A 9 11.59 1.03 14.33
N ASP A 10 11.77 -0.29 14.32
CA ASP A 10 12.99 -0.93 14.85
C ASP A 10 14.25 -0.32 14.22
N ARG A 11 15.30 -0.13 15.04
CA ARG A 11 16.53 0.54 14.59
C ARG A 11 17.26 -0.25 13.51
N GLY A 12 17.24 -1.57 13.58
CA GLY A 12 17.85 -2.43 12.56
C GLY A 12 17.12 -2.29 11.22
N TYR A 13 15.79 -2.28 11.26
CA TYR A 13 14.98 -2.05 10.07
C TYR A 13 15.20 -0.66 9.48
N ALA A 14 15.27 0.38 10.32
CA ALA A 14 15.56 1.74 9.89
C ALA A 14 16.93 1.85 9.21
N ALA A 15 17.96 1.17 9.72
CA ALA A 15 19.29 1.15 9.12
C ALA A 15 19.28 0.52 7.71
N ILE A 16 18.53 -0.57 7.52
CA ILE A 16 18.35 -1.22 6.20
C ILE A 16 17.71 -0.25 5.21
N LEU A 17 16.65 0.44 5.62
CA LEU A 17 15.99 1.42 4.76
C LEU A 17 16.86 2.64 4.48
N ALA A 18 17.70 3.05 5.44
CA ALA A 18 18.62 4.17 5.31
C ALA A 18 19.75 3.88 4.30
N ALA A 19 20.18 2.64 4.19
CA ALA A 19 21.27 2.23 3.30
C ALA A 19 20.90 2.25 1.81
N ARG A 20 19.59 2.25 1.46
CA ARG A 20 19.14 2.24 0.06
C ARG A 20 19.42 3.57 -0.64
N THR A 21 19.92 3.48 -1.86
CA THR A 21 20.02 4.60 -2.80
C THR A 21 18.63 5.13 -3.19
N PRO A 22 18.53 6.37 -3.69
CA PRO A 22 17.28 6.89 -4.23
C PRO A 22 16.65 6.01 -5.32
N ALA A 23 17.47 5.41 -6.19
CA ALA A 23 16.98 4.53 -7.26
C ALA A 23 16.37 3.24 -6.69
N GLU A 24 17.04 2.58 -5.74
CA GLU A 24 16.51 1.38 -5.08
C GLU A 24 15.24 1.66 -4.27
N ARG A 25 15.14 2.86 -3.69
CA ARG A 25 13.92 3.30 -3.02
C ARG A 25 12.78 3.47 -4.01
N ALA A 26 13.02 4.10 -5.15
CA ALA A 26 12.00 4.27 -6.19
C ALA A 26 11.50 2.92 -6.71
N TRP A 27 12.40 1.97 -6.95
CA TRP A 27 12.03 0.61 -7.36
C TRP A 27 11.22 -0.12 -6.28
N MET A 28 11.68 -0.07 -5.03
CA MET A 28 10.95 -0.64 -3.89
C MET A 28 9.52 -0.08 -3.80
N ILE A 29 9.36 1.24 -3.91
CA ILE A 29 8.04 1.87 -3.85
C ILE A 29 7.17 1.40 -5.03
N GLY A 30 7.73 1.30 -6.24
CA GLY A 30 7.02 0.78 -7.41
C GLY A 30 6.54 -0.66 -7.22
N ASP A 31 7.40 -1.53 -6.67
CA ASP A 31 7.07 -2.93 -6.41
C ASP A 31 6.02 -3.07 -5.30
N CYS A 32 6.15 -2.27 -4.22
CA CYS A 32 5.15 -2.19 -3.16
C CYS A 32 3.80 -1.74 -3.72
N HIS A 33 3.77 -0.70 -4.55
CA HIS A 33 2.55 -0.19 -5.16
C HIS A 33 1.87 -1.23 -6.06
N ARG A 34 2.65 -1.93 -6.90
CA ARG A 34 2.13 -3.04 -7.73
C ARG A 34 1.54 -4.15 -6.88
N SER A 35 2.25 -4.58 -5.84
CA SER A 35 1.83 -5.66 -4.94
C SER A 35 0.55 -5.29 -4.18
N ALA A 36 0.49 -4.07 -3.65
CA ALA A 36 -0.68 -3.56 -2.95
C ALA A 36 -1.93 -3.53 -3.85
N ARG A 37 -1.81 -3.10 -5.11
CA ARG A 37 -2.92 -3.16 -6.08
C ARG A 37 -3.47 -4.58 -6.26
N ILE A 38 -2.59 -5.56 -6.40
CA ILE A 38 -2.96 -6.97 -6.60
C ILE A 38 -3.71 -7.48 -5.37
N LEU A 39 -3.15 -7.27 -4.18
CA LEU A 39 -3.74 -7.73 -2.92
C LEU A 39 -5.09 -7.07 -2.64
N LEU A 40 -5.20 -5.76 -2.86
CA LEU A 40 -6.46 -5.03 -2.69
C LEU A 40 -7.53 -5.54 -3.67
N ALA A 41 -7.20 -5.70 -4.95
CA ALA A 41 -8.13 -6.21 -5.95
C ALA A 41 -8.58 -7.65 -5.63
N ALA A 42 -7.64 -8.53 -5.26
CA ALA A 42 -7.97 -9.90 -4.84
C ALA A 42 -8.91 -9.90 -3.63
N GLY A 43 -8.63 -9.08 -2.61
CA GLY A 43 -9.49 -8.93 -1.45
C GLY A 43 -10.87 -8.38 -1.79
N GLU A 44 -10.99 -7.45 -2.75
CA GLU A 44 -12.29 -6.96 -3.23
C GLU A 44 -13.08 -8.06 -3.95
N ARG A 45 -12.45 -8.86 -4.82
CA ARG A 45 -13.12 -9.99 -5.49
C ARG A 45 -13.66 -11.02 -4.50
N VAL A 46 -12.88 -11.34 -3.47
CA VAL A 46 -13.29 -12.30 -2.42
C VAL A 46 -14.48 -11.76 -1.62
N ARG A 47 -14.50 -10.46 -1.31
CA ARG A 47 -15.57 -9.83 -0.51
C ARG A 47 -16.83 -9.51 -1.30
N HIS A 48 -16.70 -9.29 -2.61
CA HIS A 48 -17.76 -8.82 -3.50
C HIS A 48 -17.70 -9.55 -4.85
N PRO A 49 -18.04 -10.85 -4.89
CA PRO A 49 -17.92 -11.68 -6.10
C PRO A 49 -18.85 -11.26 -7.25
N ASP A 50 -19.86 -10.44 -6.95
CA ASP A 50 -20.84 -9.89 -7.88
C ASP A 50 -20.36 -8.61 -8.61
N ARG A 51 -19.27 -8.00 -8.13
CA ARG A 51 -18.76 -6.77 -8.73
C ARG A 51 -18.04 -7.01 -10.04
N THR A 52 -18.17 -6.06 -10.95
CA THR A 52 -17.38 -6.05 -12.19
C THR A 52 -15.91 -5.73 -11.91
N GLU A 53 -15.03 -6.14 -12.82
CA GLU A 53 -13.59 -5.84 -12.72
C GLU A 53 -13.31 -4.33 -12.65
N ASP A 54 -14.10 -3.52 -13.35
CA ASP A 54 -14.01 -2.05 -13.26
C ASP A 54 -14.34 -1.52 -11.86
N GLN A 55 -15.35 -2.08 -11.20
CA GLN A 55 -15.73 -1.70 -9.84
C GLN A 55 -14.66 -2.14 -8.83
N VAL A 56 -14.07 -3.33 -9.02
CA VAL A 56 -12.94 -3.83 -8.24
C VAL A 56 -11.73 -2.92 -8.40
N ALA A 57 -11.35 -2.58 -9.64
CA ALA A 57 -10.20 -1.73 -9.94
C ALA A 57 -10.35 -0.32 -9.36
N ARG A 58 -11.53 0.30 -9.49
CA ARG A 58 -11.82 1.61 -8.87
C ARG A 58 -11.69 1.57 -7.36
N THR A 59 -12.26 0.54 -6.72
CA THR A 59 -12.20 0.41 -5.26
C THR A 59 -10.77 0.15 -4.77
N ALA A 60 -10.02 -0.70 -5.46
CA ALA A 60 -8.61 -0.97 -5.15
C ALA A 60 -7.75 0.29 -5.28
N SER A 61 -7.92 1.08 -6.35
CA SER A 61 -7.20 2.35 -6.52
C SER A 61 -7.56 3.35 -5.42
N ARG A 62 -8.84 3.52 -5.11
CA ARG A 62 -9.29 4.42 -4.03
C ARG A 62 -8.67 4.06 -2.68
N ARG A 63 -8.57 2.76 -2.36
CA ARG A 63 -7.97 2.31 -1.09
C ARG A 63 -6.45 2.45 -1.06
N LEU A 64 -5.80 2.28 -2.20
CA LEU A 64 -4.36 2.41 -2.32
C LEU A 64 -3.89 3.86 -2.13
N LEU A 65 -4.70 4.81 -2.59
CA LEU A 65 -4.40 6.24 -2.58
C LEU A 65 -5.09 6.98 -1.43
N ASP A 66 -5.61 6.25 -0.43
CA ASP A 66 -6.33 6.80 0.72
C ASP A 66 -7.48 7.78 0.35
N GLY A 67 -8.20 7.47 -0.73
CA GLY A 67 -9.30 8.29 -1.24
C GLY A 67 -8.88 9.47 -2.12
N ALA A 68 -7.61 9.62 -2.47
CA ALA A 68 -7.20 10.52 -3.55
C ALA A 68 -7.57 9.91 -4.91
N ASP A 69 -8.33 10.66 -5.71
CA ASP A 69 -8.77 10.30 -7.06
C ASP A 69 -7.77 10.76 -8.14
#